data_AF-A0A7W8T033-F1
#
_entry.id   AF-A0A7W8T033-F1
#
_cell.length_a   1.000
_cell.length_b   1.000
_cell.length_c   1.000
_cell.angle_alpha   90.00
_cell.angle_beta   90.00
_cell.angle_gamma   90.00
#
_symmetry.space_group_name_H-M   'P 1'
#
loop_
_entity.id
_entity.type
_entity.pdbx_description
1 polymer ?
#
loop_
_entity_poly.entity_id
_entity_poly.type
_entity_poly.pdbx_seq_one_letter_code
_entity_poly.pdbx_strand_id
1 'polypeptide(L)'
;MAQVASYQVPAHPSGLDMRVQLNAIILALIGDNAGPTEPAQTFPGMWWGDTSANRLRRRNNVNDAWVDIGPLHDPLADIRQLVYDTAANKVDRRGDFMSGSLFMRGVPLYWQNAAATANFGYINSYGEPGGNPSGIGFVDNLLTNWNFQVNNNGTVSCRSTLTVNSGGATLWGRVNFRQAGAGGEYGMYSADGTVMFMRGTAGGGGMEIINNDYNLILFRFTNGAVLQFPTNGGFINPDCNMWLPWRNQYLSDALAGVDQIGNKADRYANCPHNSDVIDIGGVVPGMDGLMQLGSPWVMVGIATSQYNSAIQVRAVYLRNN
;
A
#
# COMPACT_ATOMS: atom_id res chain seq x y z
N MET A 1 68.82 -21.43 -9.75
CA MET A 1 68.21 -22.10 -8.59
C MET A 1 68.70 -23.53 -8.58
N ALA A 2 69.21 -23.99 -7.46
CA ALA A 2 70.08 -25.15 -7.41
C ALA A 2 69.26 -26.39 -7.06
N GLN A 3 68.96 -27.18 -8.07
CA GLN A 3 68.60 -28.59 -7.89
C GLN A 3 69.77 -29.42 -8.40
N VAL A 4 69.99 -30.56 -7.76
CA VAL A 4 71.02 -31.51 -8.18
C VAL A 4 70.35 -32.80 -8.63
N ALA A 5 70.87 -33.42 -9.69
CA ALA A 5 70.31 -34.66 -10.23
C ALA A 5 70.53 -35.85 -9.27
N SER A 6 71.53 -35.78 -8.39
CA SER A 6 71.79 -36.80 -7.37
C SER A 6 72.50 -36.20 -6.16
N TYR A 7 72.12 -36.67 -4.98
CA TYR A 7 72.76 -36.34 -3.70
C TYR A 7 73.89 -37.32 -3.33
N GLN A 8 74.24 -38.22 -4.25
CA GLN A 8 75.31 -39.19 -4.08
C GLN A 8 76.49 -38.83 -4.97
N VAL A 9 77.71 -38.90 -4.41
CA VAL A 9 78.94 -38.77 -5.21
C VAL A 9 79.20 -40.12 -5.90
N PRO A 10 79.42 -40.16 -7.23
CA PRO A 10 79.76 -41.37 -7.98
C PRO A 10 80.99 -42.06 -7.40
N ALA A 11 81.09 -43.37 -7.60
CA ALA A 11 82.27 -44.12 -7.21
C ALA A 11 83.50 -43.67 -8.04
N HIS A 12 84.63 -43.42 -7.36
CA HIS A 12 85.91 -43.02 -7.95
C HIS A 12 85.88 -41.74 -8.83
N PRO A 13 85.37 -40.59 -8.31
CA PRO A 13 85.40 -39.34 -9.05
C PRO A 13 86.84 -38.81 -9.13
N SER A 14 87.17 -38.04 -10.16
CA SER A 14 88.40 -37.24 -10.11
C SER A 14 88.32 -36.23 -8.96
N GLY A 15 89.45 -35.75 -8.45
CA GLY A 15 89.45 -34.77 -7.36
C GLY A 15 88.72 -33.47 -7.71
N LEU A 16 88.66 -33.12 -8.99
CA LEU A 16 87.88 -31.98 -9.50
C LEU A 16 86.38 -32.28 -9.48
N ASP A 17 85.96 -33.45 -9.98
CA ASP A 17 84.54 -33.84 -10.03
C ASP A 17 83.93 -33.93 -8.63
N MET A 18 84.70 -34.46 -7.66
CA MET A 18 84.27 -34.50 -6.26
C MET A 18 83.95 -33.10 -5.72
N ARG A 19 84.82 -32.12 -5.97
CA ARG A 19 84.61 -30.74 -5.52
C ARG A 19 83.39 -30.11 -6.20
N VAL A 20 83.29 -30.28 -7.52
CA VAL A 20 82.17 -29.73 -8.31
C VAL A 20 80.84 -30.27 -7.80
N GLN A 21 80.76 -31.57 -7.58
CA GLN A 21 79.52 -32.21 -7.15
C GLN A 21 79.16 -31.89 -5.70
N LEU A 22 80.13 -31.86 -4.79
CA LEU A 22 79.88 -31.42 -3.42
C LEU A 22 79.35 -29.99 -3.37
N ASN A 23 79.95 -29.08 -4.14
CA ASN A 23 79.46 -27.70 -4.23
C ASN A 23 78.04 -27.63 -4.77
N ALA A 24 77.69 -28.45 -5.78
CA ALA A 24 76.35 -28.52 -6.33
C ALA A 24 75.32 -29.05 -5.30
N ILE A 25 75.67 -30.11 -4.57
CA ILE A 25 74.82 -30.69 -3.52
C ILE A 25 74.61 -29.68 -2.38
N ILE A 26 75.68 -29.04 -1.91
CA ILE A 26 75.61 -28.05 -0.82
C ILE A 26 74.77 -26.84 -1.25
N LEU A 27 74.95 -26.35 -2.48
CA LEU A 27 74.16 -25.24 -3.01
C LEU A 27 72.66 -25.60 -3.12
N ALA A 28 72.35 -26.84 -3.50
CA ALA A 28 70.98 -27.32 -3.55
C ALA A 28 70.35 -27.41 -2.14
N LEU A 29 71.09 -27.90 -1.15
CA LEU A 29 70.64 -27.96 0.24
C LEU A 29 70.41 -26.56 0.84
N ILE A 30 71.32 -25.61 0.62
CA ILE A 30 71.18 -24.23 1.10
C ILE A 30 69.98 -23.53 0.45
N GLY A 31 69.69 -23.85 -0.81
CA GLY A 31 68.57 -23.27 -1.55
C GLY A 31 67.25 -24.01 -1.40
N ASP A 32 67.11 -24.91 -0.42
CA ASP A 32 65.92 -25.77 -0.23
C ASP A 32 65.45 -26.43 -1.53
N ASN A 33 66.41 -26.86 -2.35
CA ASN A 33 66.19 -27.48 -3.65
C ASN A 33 65.24 -26.68 -4.55
N ALA A 34 65.26 -25.36 -4.43
CA ALA A 34 64.33 -24.48 -5.12
C ALA A 34 64.45 -24.62 -6.64
N GLY A 35 63.29 -24.63 -7.31
CA GLY A 35 63.19 -24.76 -8.75
C GLY A 35 61.74 -24.86 -9.23
N PRO A 36 61.49 -24.70 -10.54
CA PRO A 36 60.14 -24.75 -11.11
C PRO A 36 59.60 -26.18 -11.26
N THR A 37 60.48 -27.18 -11.21
CA THR A 37 60.13 -28.61 -11.29
C THR A 37 60.47 -29.31 -9.98
N GLU A 38 59.81 -30.43 -9.70
CA GLU A 38 60.16 -31.20 -8.51
C GLU A 38 61.59 -31.77 -8.60
N PRO A 39 62.32 -31.88 -7.48
CA PRO A 39 63.63 -32.52 -7.45
C PRO A 39 63.58 -33.97 -7.95
N ALA A 40 64.50 -34.35 -8.83
CA ALA A 40 64.56 -35.68 -9.45
C ALA A 40 64.81 -36.81 -8.45
N GLN A 41 65.51 -36.53 -7.35
CA GLN A 41 65.62 -37.44 -6.21
C GLN A 41 64.95 -36.82 -4.99
N THR A 42 64.02 -37.57 -4.40
CA THR A 42 63.27 -37.13 -3.22
C THR A 42 63.64 -37.96 -2.00
N PHE A 43 63.68 -37.30 -0.85
CA PHE A 43 63.87 -37.94 0.46
C PHE A 43 62.71 -37.57 1.39
N PRO A 44 62.32 -38.44 2.33
CA PRO A 44 61.38 -38.08 3.38
C PRO A 44 61.81 -36.79 4.10
N GLY A 45 60.88 -35.84 4.26
CA GLY A 45 61.14 -34.58 4.96
C GLY A 45 61.95 -33.53 4.17
N MET A 46 62.33 -33.79 2.92
CA MET A 46 63.02 -32.84 2.05
C MET A 46 62.20 -31.57 1.82
N TRP A 47 62.86 -30.41 1.81
CA TRP A 47 62.26 -29.14 1.43
C TRP A 47 62.40 -28.87 -0.06
N TRP A 48 61.38 -28.24 -0.63
CA TRP A 48 61.35 -27.78 -2.01
C TRP A 48 60.69 -26.41 -2.09
N GLY A 49 61.47 -25.41 -2.50
CA GLY A 49 60.94 -24.12 -2.93
C GLY A 49 60.38 -24.21 -4.35
N ASP A 50 59.07 -24.46 -4.50
CA ASP A 50 58.41 -24.46 -5.81
C ASP A 50 58.24 -23.01 -6.29
N THR A 51 59.14 -22.60 -7.19
CA THR A 51 59.15 -21.24 -7.74
C THR A 51 58.12 -21.02 -8.83
N SER A 52 57.48 -22.08 -9.35
CA SER A 52 56.36 -21.95 -10.30
C SER A 52 55.06 -21.60 -9.56
N ALA A 53 54.83 -22.25 -8.43
CA ALA A 53 53.67 -22.02 -7.58
C ALA A 53 53.90 -20.93 -6.51
N ASN A 54 55.14 -20.48 -6.31
CA ASN A 54 55.57 -19.65 -5.19
C ASN A 54 55.20 -20.25 -3.83
N ARG A 55 55.33 -21.58 -3.68
CA ARG A 55 55.00 -22.31 -2.46
C ARG A 55 56.22 -23.01 -1.90
N LEU A 56 56.33 -23.00 -0.57
CA LEU A 56 57.27 -23.84 0.16
C LEU A 56 56.59 -25.19 0.43
N ARG A 57 57.21 -26.26 -0.06
CA ARG A 57 56.70 -27.62 0.09
C ARG A 57 57.68 -28.46 0.88
N ARG A 58 57.14 -29.40 1.67
CA ARG A 58 57.91 -30.41 2.39
C ARG A 58 57.44 -31.79 1.97
N ARG A 59 58.37 -32.67 1.63
CA ARG A 59 58.06 -34.07 1.34
C ARG A 59 57.57 -34.75 2.62
N ASN A 60 56.50 -35.52 2.52
CA ASN A 60 55.98 -36.22 3.69
C ASN A 60 56.94 -37.33 4.17
N ASN A 61 56.66 -37.90 5.34
CA ASN A 61 57.53 -38.91 5.95
C ASN A 61 57.56 -40.25 5.18
N VAL A 62 56.57 -40.50 4.33
CA VAL A 62 56.48 -41.71 3.47
C VAL A 62 57.21 -41.50 2.14
N ASN A 63 57.57 -40.26 1.80
CA ASN A 63 58.19 -39.85 0.55
C ASN A 63 57.33 -40.11 -0.71
N ASP A 64 56.00 -40.09 -0.59
CA ASP A 64 55.07 -40.29 -1.71
C ASP A 64 54.36 -39.01 -2.16
N ALA A 65 54.30 -37.97 -1.31
CA ALA A 65 53.62 -36.71 -1.63
C ALA A 65 54.34 -35.47 -1.08
N TRP A 66 54.06 -34.32 -1.70
CA TRP A 66 54.48 -32.99 -1.25
C TRP A 66 53.37 -32.34 -0.41
N VAL A 67 53.71 -31.90 0.79
CA VAL A 67 52.83 -31.13 1.69
C VAL A 67 53.13 -29.66 1.51
N ASP A 68 52.10 -28.86 1.26
CA ASP A 68 52.20 -27.41 1.19
C ASP A 68 52.28 -26.80 2.59
N ILE A 69 53.30 -25.97 2.82
CA ILE A 69 53.56 -25.34 4.13
C ILE A 69 53.16 -23.86 4.10
N GLY A 70 53.13 -23.24 2.93
CA GLY A 70 52.78 -21.84 2.78
C GLY A 70 53.51 -21.13 1.63
N PRO A 71 53.36 -19.80 1.53
CA PRO A 71 54.00 -19.01 0.50
C PRO A 71 55.53 -18.97 0.68
N LEU A 72 56.27 -19.05 -0.43
CA LEU A 72 57.72 -19.18 -0.43
C LEU A 72 58.46 -17.96 0.15
N HIS A 73 57.93 -16.75 -0.04
CA HIS A 73 58.58 -15.49 0.34
C HIS A 73 57.83 -14.72 1.43
N ASP A 74 56.59 -15.10 1.73
CA ASP A 74 55.71 -14.37 2.63
C ASP A 74 54.89 -15.33 3.49
N PRO A 75 55.40 -15.75 4.66
CA PRO A 75 54.77 -16.79 5.48
C PRO A 75 53.38 -16.40 6.02
N LEU A 76 53.00 -15.13 5.94
CA LEU A 76 51.72 -14.62 6.44
C LEU A 76 50.71 -14.30 5.34
N ALA A 77 51.04 -14.47 4.04
CA ALA A 77 50.14 -14.09 2.95
C ALA A 77 48.78 -14.80 3.04
N ASP A 78 48.80 -16.13 3.25
CA ASP A 78 47.59 -16.95 3.36
C ASP A 78 46.74 -16.55 4.58
N ILE A 79 47.38 -16.24 5.71
CA ILE A 79 46.70 -15.80 6.94
C ILE A 79 46.06 -14.42 6.72
N ARG A 80 46.78 -13.49 6.09
CA ARG A 80 46.23 -12.16 5.76
C ARG A 80 45.05 -12.25 4.81
N GLN A 81 45.13 -13.12 3.81
CA GLN A 81 44.03 -13.38 2.88
C GLN A 81 42.82 -13.94 3.64
N LEU A 82 43.02 -14.91 4.53
CA LEU A 82 41.94 -15.47 5.35
C LEU A 82 41.31 -14.42 6.27
N VAL A 83 42.10 -13.55 6.90
CA VAL A 83 41.59 -12.45 7.75
C VAL A 83 40.84 -11.42 6.91
N TYR A 84 41.37 -11.06 5.74
CA TYR A 84 40.69 -10.16 4.80
C TYR A 84 39.37 -10.76 4.34
N ASP A 85 39.36 -12.03 3.94
CA ASP A 85 38.14 -12.73 3.54
C ASP A 85 37.16 -12.85 4.71
N THR A 86 37.62 -13.14 5.93
CA THR A 86 36.74 -13.26 7.10
C THR A 86 36.17 -11.91 7.55
N ALA A 87 36.94 -10.84 7.45
CA ALA A 87 36.52 -9.48 7.78
C ALA A 87 35.63 -8.85 6.70
N ALA A 88 35.88 -9.17 5.42
CA ALA A 88 35.10 -8.68 4.28
C ALA A 88 33.79 -9.49 4.04
N ASN A 89 33.73 -10.76 4.44
CA ASN A 89 32.61 -11.66 4.10
C ASN A 89 31.47 -11.70 5.11
N LYS A 90 30.99 -10.56 5.61
CA LYS A 90 29.68 -10.58 6.30
C LYS A 90 28.57 -9.79 5.62
N VAL A 91 28.84 -8.82 4.73
CA VAL A 91 27.75 -8.03 4.13
C VAL A 91 28.01 -7.51 2.71
N ASP A 92 29.23 -7.57 2.16
CA ASP A 92 29.59 -6.67 1.04
C ASP A 92 29.94 -7.34 -0.30
N ARG A 93 29.23 -8.42 -0.67
CA ARG A 93 29.31 -8.93 -2.05
C ARG A 93 27.99 -8.74 -2.76
N ARG A 94 28.05 -7.96 -3.84
CA ARG A 94 26.94 -7.76 -4.78
C ARG A 94 26.42 -9.11 -5.26
N GLY A 95 25.20 -9.48 -4.85
CA GLY A 95 24.54 -10.72 -5.26
C GLY A 95 24.54 -11.84 -4.21
N ASP A 96 25.13 -11.66 -3.03
CA ASP A 96 25.00 -12.63 -1.94
C ASP A 96 23.60 -12.60 -1.31
N PHE A 97 23.09 -13.77 -0.93
CA PHE A 97 21.85 -13.93 -0.18
C PHE A 97 22.16 -14.22 1.28
N MET A 98 21.62 -13.43 2.20
CA MET A 98 21.65 -13.78 3.63
C MET A 98 20.57 -14.84 3.91
N SER A 99 20.95 -16.00 4.43
CA SER A 99 20.03 -16.98 4.99
C SER A 99 19.90 -16.80 6.50
N GLY A 100 18.68 -16.85 7.02
CA GLY A 100 18.38 -16.65 8.45
C GLY A 100 18.06 -15.20 8.85
N SER A 101 17.92 -14.97 10.15
CA SER A 101 17.52 -13.67 10.70
C SER A 101 18.71 -12.71 10.85
N LEU A 102 18.57 -11.50 10.32
CA LEU A 102 19.50 -10.40 10.58
C LEU A 102 19.13 -9.72 11.92
N PHE A 103 20.00 -9.81 12.91
CA PHE A 103 19.86 -9.09 14.18
C PHE A 103 20.81 -7.88 14.23
N MET A 104 20.26 -6.67 14.20
CA MET A 104 21.04 -5.43 14.40
C MET A 104 20.65 -4.83 15.74
N ARG A 105 21.60 -4.79 16.70
CA ARG A 105 21.39 -4.18 18.01
C ARG A 105 22.25 -2.93 18.13
N GLY A 106 21.62 -1.79 18.37
CA GLY A 106 22.32 -0.52 18.65
C GLY A 106 23.01 0.13 17.45
N VAL A 107 22.70 -0.29 16.22
CA VAL A 107 23.24 0.30 14.99
C VAL A 107 22.10 0.48 13.97
N PRO A 108 21.93 1.67 13.38
CA PRO A 108 20.95 1.87 12.30
C PRO A 108 21.33 1.07 11.04
N LEU A 109 20.32 0.56 10.33
CA LEU A 109 20.49 -0.08 9.02
C LEU A 109 20.33 0.96 7.91
N TYR A 110 21.41 1.25 7.20
CA TYR A 110 21.40 2.18 6.07
C TYR A 110 21.14 1.42 4.76
N TRP A 111 20.08 1.80 4.05
CA TRP A 111 19.79 1.31 2.70
C TRP A 111 20.21 2.38 1.71
N GLN A 112 21.39 2.24 1.11
CA GLN A 112 21.86 3.19 0.09
C GLN A 112 21.52 2.66 -1.30
N ASN A 113 20.78 3.44 -2.09
CA ASN A 113 20.58 3.16 -3.50
C ASN A 113 21.75 3.73 -4.29
N ALA A 114 22.50 2.88 -4.99
CA ALA A 114 23.68 3.27 -5.78
C ALA A 114 23.38 4.31 -6.88
N ALA A 115 22.12 4.46 -7.31
CA ALA A 115 21.73 5.36 -8.40
C ALA A 115 21.22 6.73 -7.94
N ALA A 116 20.98 6.95 -6.64
CA ALA A 116 20.45 8.21 -6.13
C ALA A 116 21.47 8.89 -5.21
N THR A 117 21.94 10.08 -5.59
CA THR A 117 22.68 11.00 -4.71
C THR A 117 21.86 11.48 -3.50
N ALA A 118 20.56 11.15 -3.45
CA ALA A 118 19.71 11.34 -2.30
C ALA A 118 19.40 9.97 -1.67
N ASN A 119 19.88 9.78 -0.44
CA ASN A 119 19.65 8.58 0.36
C ASN A 119 18.14 8.29 0.47
N PHE A 120 17.74 7.04 0.19
CA PHE A 120 16.46 6.56 0.69
C PHE A 120 16.56 6.49 2.22
N GLY A 121 15.51 6.97 2.90
CA GLY A 121 15.41 6.99 4.36
C GLY A 121 15.77 5.63 4.97
N TYR A 122 16.52 5.66 6.07
CA TYR A 122 16.90 4.46 6.81
C TYR A 122 15.69 3.89 7.56
N ILE A 123 15.68 2.57 7.72
CA ILE A 123 14.70 1.87 8.57
C ILE A 123 15.25 1.93 9.99
N ASN A 124 14.64 2.74 10.85
CA ASN A 124 14.98 2.78 12.27
C ASN A 124 13.88 2.12 13.09
N SER A 125 14.27 1.28 14.06
CA SER A 125 13.39 0.92 15.17
C SER A 125 13.27 2.15 16.06
N TYR A 126 12.14 2.85 15.98
CA TYR A 126 11.94 4.00 16.83
C TYR A 126 11.62 3.55 18.26
N GLY A 127 12.22 4.26 19.21
CA GLY A 127 11.86 4.24 20.62
C GLY A 127 12.23 5.61 21.13
N GLU A 128 11.25 6.49 21.32
CA GLU A 128 11.55 7.79 21.92
C GLU A 128 12.04 7.57 23.35
N PRO A 129 12.96 8.43 23.85
CA PRO A 129 13.32 8.44 25.26
C PRO A 129 12.06 8.73 26.09
N GLY A 130 11.42 7.68 26.62
CA GLY A 130 10.31 7.78 27.57
C GLY A 130 8.92 7.36 27.08
N GLY A 131 8.73 6.89 25.84
CA GLY A 131 7.41 6.45 25.37
C GLY A 131 7.48 5.39 24.28
N ASN A 132 6.99 4.18 24.56
CA ASN A 132 6.90 3.09 23.58
C ASN A 132 6.05 3.53 22.37
N PRO A 133 6.64 3.54 21.17
CA PRO A 133 6.26 2.49 20.22
C PRO A 133 7.43 1.98 19.37
N SER A 134 7.62 0.66 19.35
CA SER A 134 8.37 -0.01 18.28
C SER A 134 7.56 0.11 16.98
N GLY A 135 8.23 0.32 15.85
CA GLY A 135 7.58 0.49 14.55
C GLY A 135 8.60 0.65 13.44
N ILE A 136 8.15 0.52 12.20
CA ILE A 136 8.94 0.79 11.00
C ILE A 136 8.59 2.19 10.52
N GLY A 137 9.58 3.08 10.43
CA GLY A 137 9.40 4.42 9.91
C GLY A 137 10.43 4.75 8.83
N PHE A 138 9.98 5.50 7.81
CA PHE A 138 10.85 6.06 6.77
C PHE A 138 10.99 7.56 7.02
N VAL A 139 12.23 7.98 7.33
CA VAL A 139 12.57 9.38 7.65
C VAL A 139 13.19 10.06 6.44
N ASP A 140 12.98 11.37 6.29
CA ASP A 140 13.71 12.16 5.31
C ASP A 140 15.22 12.28 5.66
N ASN A 141 15.97 12.83 4.71
CA ASN A 141 17.40 13.10 4.78
C ASN A 141 17.80 14.14 5.83
N LEU A 142 16.85 14.88 6.41
CA LEU A 142 17.11 15.84 7.49
C LEU A 142 16.88 15.24 8.88
N LEU A 143 16.49 13.96 8.99
CA LEU A 143 16.25 13.26 10.26
C LEU A 143 15.15 13.87 11.14
N THR A 144 14.41 14.86 10.64
CA THR A 144 13.52 15.67 11.48
C THR A 144 12.06 15.25 11.36
N ASN A 145 11.67 14.56 10.28
CA ASN A 145 10.27 14.26 10.05
C ASN A 145 10.01 12.91 9.36
N TRP A 146 9.01 12.19 9.88
CA TRP A 146 8.51 10.94 9.33
C TRP A 146 7.69 11.19 8.07
N ASN A 147 7.99 10.48 6.99
CA ASN A 147 7.13 10.49 5.80
C ASN A 147 6.02 9.43 5.94
N PHE A 148 6.35 8.29 6.56
CA PHE A 148 5.44 7.17 6.82
C PHE A 148 5.88 6.38 8.06
N GLN A 149 4.92 5.97 8.90
CA GLN A 149 5.14 5.19 10.12
C GLN A 149 4.03 4.16 10.32
N VAL A 150 4.41 2.93 10.69
CA VAL A 150 3.48 1.94 11.23
C VAL A 150 3.79 1.73 12.71
N ASN A 151 2.80 1.99 13.56
CA ASN A 151 2.90 1.86 15.01
C ASN A 151 2.52 0.45 15.48
N ASN A 152 3.05 0.04 16.65
CA ASN A 152 2.69 -1.23 17.30
C ASN A 152 1.19 -1.41 17.60
N ASN A 153 0.42 -0.33 17.68
CA ASN A 153 -1.04 -0.39 17.84
C ASN A 153 -1.80 -0.58 16.50
N GLY A 154 -1.08 -0.80 15.39
CA GLY A 154 -1.64 -0.97 14.06
C GLY A 154 -1.97 0.34 13.33
N THR A 155 -1.70 1.50 13.95
CA THR A 155 -1.93 2.80 13.30
C THR A 155 -0.87 3.06 12.23
N VAL A 156 -1.33 3.40 11.03
CA VAL A 156 -0.50 3.90 9.93
C VAL A 156 -0.60 5.42 9.86
N SER A 157 0.53 6.10 10.00
CA SER A 157 0.64 7.55 9.95
C SER A 157 1.43 7.99 8.72
N CYS A 158 0.90 8.95 7.97
CA CYS A 158 1.60 9.65 6.88
C CYS A 158 1.59 11.16 7.17
N ARG A 159 2.64 11.88 6.78
CA ARG A 159 2.72 13.32 7.07
C ARG A 159 2.00 14.20 6.06
N SER A 160 1.99 13.83 4.78
CA SER A 160 1.40 14.65 3.72
C SER A 160 0.17 13.98 3.11
N THR A 161 0.37 12.89 2.38
CA THR A 161 -0.71 12.20 1.67
C THR A 161 -0.57 10.69 1.84
N LEU A 162 -1.66 10.02 2.23
CA LEU A 162 -1.81 8.58 2.10
C LEU A 162 -2.71 8.31 0.90
N THR A 163 -2.10 7.97 -0.22
CA THR A 163 -2.86 7.50 -1.39
C THR A 163 -3.12 6.00 -1.23
N VAL A 164 -4.36 5.63 -0.92
CA VAL A 164 -4.79 4.23 -1.04
C VAL A 164 -5.27 4.01 -2.48
N ASN A 165 -4.32 3.82 -3.40
CA ASN A 165 -4.63 3.50 -4.79
C ASN A 165 -4.81 1.99 -4.92
N SER A 166 -6.06 1.55 -4.95
CA SER A 166 -6.38 0.18 -5.25
C SER A 166 -6.81 0.08 -6.71
N GLY A 167 -5.93 -0.42 -7.58
CA GLY A 167 -6.36 -0.94 -8.88
C GLY A 167 -7.34 -2.09 -8.68
N GLY A 168 -8.62 -1.80 -8.43
CA GLY A 168 -9.69 -2.76 -8.21
C GLY A 168 -9.88 -3.32 -6.79
N ALA A 169 -9.24 -2.78 -5.75
CA ALA A 169 -9.49 -3.24 -4.36
C ALA A 169 -10.46 -2.35 -3.59
N THR A 170 -11.34 -2.95 -2.80
CA THR A 170 -12.32 -2.24 -1.97
C THR A 170 -11.75 -2.02 -0.57
N LEU A 171 -11.86 -0.80 -0.03
CA LEU A 171 -11.67 -0.58 1.41
C LEU A 171 -12.81 -1.31 2.16
N TRP A 172 -12.47 -2.36 2.92
CA TRP A 172 -13.46 -3.11 3.70
C TRP A 172 -13.53 -2.60 5.15
N GLY A 173 -14.75 -2.45 5.68
CA GLY A 173 -14.99 -1.92 7.02
C GLY A 173 -15.39 -0.44 7.04
N ARG A 174 -15.12 0.26 8.15
CA ARG A 174 -15.49 1.67 8.34
C ARG A 174 -14.26 2.57 8.18
N VAL A 175 -14.39 3.62 7.38
CA VAL A 175 -13.43 4.74 7.35
C VAL A 175 -13.86 5.76 8.40
N ASN A 176 -13.02 6.02 9.40
CA ASN A 176 -13.30 6.98 10.46
C ASN A 176 -12.47 8.25 10.24
N PHE A 177 -13.12 9.39 10.04
CA PHE A 177 -12.49 10.71 10.06
C PHE A 177 -12.73 11.32 11.44
N ARG A 178 -11.66 11.53 12.23
CA ARG A 178 -11.77 12.09 13.59
C ARG A 178 -10.61 13.04 13.86
N GLN A 179 -10.94 14.22 14.38
CA GLN A 179 -9.98 15.13 15.00
C GLN A 179 -10.48 15.41 16.42
N ALA A 180 -9.61 15.33 17.43
CA ALA A 180 -10.01 15.63 18.79
C ALA A 180 -10.48 17.10 18.89
N GLY A 181 -11.71 17.32 19.36
CA GLY A 181 -12.27 18.67 19.50
C GLY A 181 -12.83 19.29 18.21
N ALA A 182 -12.85 18.58 17.08
CA ALA A 182 -13.42 19.07 15.82
C ALA A 182 -14.20 17.97 15.08
N GLY A 183 -15.04 18.35 14.12
CA GLY A 183 -15.65 17.41 13.19
C GLY A 183 -14.60 16.82 12.27
N GLY A 184 -14.57 15.49 12.13
CA GLY A 184 -13.83 14.88 11.01
C GLY A 184 -14.42 15.37 9.69
N GLU A 185 -13.54 15.58 8.71
CA GLU A 185 -13.89 16.21 7.43
C GLU A 185 -13.44 15.35 6.25
N TYR A 186 -14.24 15.37 5.19
CA TYR A 186 -13.98 14.75 3.90
C TYR A 186 -14.14 15.80 2.80
N GLY A 187 -13.09 16.02 2.02
CA GLY A 187 -13.10 16.92 0.87
C GLY A 187 -13.15 16.15 -0.45
N MET A 188 -14.06 16.53 -1.34
CA MET A 188 -14.13 16.05 -2.71
C MET A 188 -13.62 17.12 -3.66
N TYR A 189 -12.47 16.88 -4.28
CA TYR A 189 -11.88 17.81 -5.25
C TYR A 189 -12.43 17.53 -6.65
N SER A 190 -12.77 18.58 -7.37
CA SER A 190 -12.98 18.57 -8.82
C SER A 190 -11.64 18.60 -9.56
N ALA A 191 -11.69 18.45 -10.89
CA ALA A 191 -10.51 18.59 -11.74
C ALA A 191 -9.92 20.02 -11.76
N ASP A 192 -10.72 21.05 -11.47
CA ASP A 192 -10.28 22.45 -11.43
C ASP A 192 -9.72 22.89 -10.06
N GLY A 193 -9.65 21.97 -9.09
CA GLY A 193 -9.12 22.21 -7.76
C GLY A 193 -10.13 22.82 -6.78
N THR A 194 -11.37 23.07 -7.20
CA THR A 194 -12.45 23.40 -6.27
C THR A 194 -12.83 22.18 -5.43
N VAL A 195 -13.33 22.42 -4.23
CA VAL A 195 -13.63 21.37 -3.25
C VAL A 195 -15.00 21.56 -2.63
N MET A 196 -15.70 20.45 -2.45
CA MET A 196 -16.89 20.37 -1.61
C MET A 196 -16.52 19.62 -0.33
N PHE A 197 -16.90 20.17 0.81
CA PHE A 197 -16.57 19.56 2.10
C PHE A 197 -17.81 18.91 2.73
N MET A 198 -17.61 17.73 3.31
CA MET A 198 -18.57 17.03 4.15
C MET A 198 -17.93 16.85 5.52
N ARG A 199 -18.56 17.36 6.59
CA ARG A 199 -18.03 17.25 7.96
C ARG A 199 -19.07 16.86 8.98
N GLY A 200 -18.62 16.40 10.14
CA GLY A 200 -19.47 16.27 11.32
C GLY A 200 -19.89 17.63 11.88
N THR A 201 -21.10 17.72 12.44
CA THR A 201 -21.58 18.93 13.13
C THR A 201 -20.78 19.20 14.41
N ALA A 202 -20.40 20.47 14.65
CA ALA A 202 -19.57 20.85 15.81
C ALA A 202 -20.24 20.64 17.20
N GLY A 203 -21.57 20.52 17.25
CA GLY A 203 -22.36 20.48 18.49
C GLY A 203 -23.15 19.19 18.74
N GLY A 204 -22.84 18.08 18.05
CA GLY A 204 -23.58 16.83 18.21
C GLY A 204 -23.42 15.86 17.04
N GLY A 205 -24.28 14.83 17.00
CA GLY A 205 -24.39 13.94 15.84
C GLY A 205 -25.01 14.66 14.64
N GLY A 206 -24.52 14.38 13.44
CA GLY A 206 -25.00 14.99 12.20
C GLY A 206 -23.91 15.14 11.14
N MET A 207 -24.30 15.70 9.99
CA MET A 207 -23.43 15.95 8.85
C MET A 207 -23.75 17.30 8.22
N GLU A 208 -22.73 18.07 7.87
CA GLU A 208 -22.84 19.35 7.17
C GLU A 208 -22.16 19.26 5.81
N ILE A 209 -22.78 19.85 4.79
CA ILE A 209 -22.19 20.05 3.47
C ILE A 209 -21.86 21.54 3.31
N ILE A 210 -20.61 21.83 2.97
CA ILE A 210 -20.06 23.19 2.94
C ILE A 210 -19.52 23.49 1.56
N ASN A 211 -19.65 24.75 1.13
CA ASN A 211 -19.10 25.23 -0.12
C ASN A 211 -17.56 25.29 -0.10
N ASN A 212 -17.00 25.52 -1.29
CA ASN A 212 -15.55 25.66 -1.51
C ASN A 212 -14.88 26.72 -0.64
N ASP A 213 -15.55 27.85 -0.43
CA ASP A 213 -14.98 28.98 0.34
C ASP A 213 -15.11 28.78 1.86
N TYR A 214 -15.62 27.63 2.29
CA TYR A 214 -15.82 27.27 3.70
C TYR A 214 -16.65 28.27 4.52
N ASN A 215 -17.45 29.10 3.87
CA ASN A 215 -18.20 30.19 4.51
C ASN A 215 -19.70 29.96 4.54
N LEU A 216 -20.21 28.93 3.84
CA LEU A 216 -21.63 28.63 3.75
C LEU A 216 -21.89 27.14 3.88
N ILE A 217 -22.77 26.78 4.83
CA ILE A 217 -23.35 25.44 4.91
C ILE A 217 -24.54 25.41 3.95
N LEU A 218 -24.47 24.60 2.89
CA LEU A 218 -25.56 24.46 1.92
C LEU A 218 -26.77 23.78 2.56
N PHE A 219 -26.51 22.66 3.22
CA PHE A 219 -27.49 21.95 4.03
C PHE A 219 -26.80 21.07 5.08
N ARG A 220 -27.58 20.66 6.08
CA ARG A 220 -27.11 19.74 7.11
C ARG A 220 -28.17 18.74 7.54
N PHE A 221 -27.72 17.57 7.93
CA PHE A 221 -28.51 16.58 8.66
C PHE A 221 -28.19 16.71 10.15
N THR A 222 -29.22 16.94 10.96
CA THR A 222 -29.07 16.97 12.42
C THR A 222 -29.17 15.55 13.01
N ASN A 223 -28.84 15.40 14.29
CA ASN A 223 -29.01 14.13 15.02
C ASN A 223 -30.47 13.64 15.04
N GLY A 224 -31.44 14.55 14.85
CA GLY A 224 -32.87 14.24 14.81
C GLY A 224 -33.40 13.83 13.45
N ALA A 225 -32.54 13.49 12.48
CA ALA A 225 -32.91 13.18 11.09
C ALA A 225 -33.64 14.32 10.35
N VAL A 226 -33.38 15.57 10.75
CA VAL A 226 -33.90 16.77 10.09
C VAL A 226 -32.90 17.24 9.04
N LEU A 227 -33.37 17.50 7.81
CA LEU A 227 -32.60 18.19 6.78
C LEU A 227 -32.85 19.69 6.89
N GLN A 228 -31.82 20.46 7.23
CA GLN A 228 -31.92 21.91 7.43
C GLN A 228 -31.20 22.68 6.32
N PHE A 229 -31.82 23.78 5.88
CA PHE A 229 -31.28 24.79 4.96
C PHE A 229 -30.95 26.07 5.74
N PRO A 230 -29.69 26.24 6.21
CA PRO A 230 -29.35 27.22 7.23
C PRO A 230 -29.60 28.67 6.84
N THR A 231 -29.47 29.02 5.55
CA THR A 231 -29.52 30.40 5.07
C THR A 231 -30.87 31.08 5.32
N ASN A 232 -31.98 30.33 5.31
CA ASN A 232 -33.33 30.88 5.51
C ASN A 232 -34.10 30.19 6.64
N GLY A 233 -33.49 29.24 7.35
CA GLY A 233 -34.13 28.53 8.46
C GLY A 233 -35.21 27.52 8.05
N GLY A 234 -35.33 27.21 6.76
CA GLY A 234 -36.22 26.14 6.28
C GLY A 234 -35.64 24.78 6.66
N PHE A 235 -36.52 23.84 6.99
CA PHE A 235 -36.11 22.47 7.27
C PHE A 235 -37.19 21.47 6.85
N ILE A 236 -36.78 20.23 6.65
CA ILE A 236 -37.66 19.10 6.39
C ILE A 236 -37.52 18.15 7.58
N ASN A 237 -38.64 17.89 8.25
CA ASN A 237 -38.70 16.97 9.38
C ASN A 237 -38.65 15.49 8.92
N PRO A 238 -38.46 14.54 9.86
CA PRO A 238 -38.44 13.11 9.54
C PRO A 238 -39.73 12.57 8.91
N ASP A 239 -40.85 13.26 9.12
CA ASP A 239 -42.15 12.98 8.50
C ASP A 239 -42.27 13.58 7.08
N CYS A 240 -41.18 14.12 6.53
CA CYS A 240 -41.10 14.79 5.24
C CYS A 240 -41.93 16.08 5.15
N ASN A 241 -42.41 16.62 6.28
CA ASN A 241 -43.08 17.90 6.28
C ASN A 241 -42.05 19.04 6.23
N MET A 242 -42.28 20.00 5.33
CA MET A 242 -41.37 21.13 5.14
C MET A 242 -41.83 22.32 5.97
N TRP A 243 -40.94 22.85 6.81
CA TRP A 243 -41.15 24.10 7.53
C TRP A 243 -40.93 25.30 6.60
N LEU A 244 -41.93 26.20 6.55
CA LEU A 244 -41.88 27.45 5.78
C LEU A 244 -41.61 28.62 6.74
N PRO A 245 -40.36 29.04 6.94
CA PRO A 245 -39.98 30.04 7.95
C PRO A 245 -40.66 31.39 7.73
N TRP A 246 -40.90 31.76 6.47
CA TRP A 246 -41.57 33.00 6.08
C TRP A 246 -43.09 33.00 6.38
N ARG A 247 -43.71 31.82 6.59
CA ARG A 247 -45.10 31.70 7.06
C ARG A 247 -45.21 31.27 8.53
N ASN A 248 -44.09 30.91 9.16
CA ASN A 248 -44.06 30.35 10.51
C ASN A 248 -45.03 29.16 10.69
N GLN A 249 -45.11 28.29 9.67
CA GLN A 249 -45.96 27.10 9.69
C GLN A 249 -45.37 26.02 8.77
N TYR A 250 -45.84 24.78 8.93
CA TYR A 250 -45.50 23.70 8.02
C TYR A 250 -46.23 23.83 6.68
N LEU A 251 -45.67 23.24 5.62
CA LEU A 251 -46.28 23.23 4.29
C LEU A 251 -47.66 22.56 4.33
N SER A 252 -47.82 21.49 5.13
CA SER A 252 -49.13 20.85 5.35
C SER A 252 -50.20 21.85 5.79
N ASP A 253 -49.87 22.70 6.76
CA ASP A 253 -50.80 23.65 7.36
C ASP A 253 -51.04 24.83 6.42
N ALA A 254 -49.97 25.27 5.74
CA ALA A 254 -50.04 26.29 4.71
C ALA A 254 -50.94 25.90 3.52
N LEU A 255 -50.98 24.60 3.18
CA LEU A 255 -51.81 24.06 2.11
C LEU A 255 -53.20 23.66 2.61
N ALA A 256 -53.38 23.31 3.89
CA ALA A 256 -54.70 23.07 4.48
C ALA A 256 -55.61 24.31 4.36
N GLY A 257 -55.05 25.52 4.39
CA GLY A 257 -55.79 26.75 4.11
C GLY A 257 -56.22 26.94 2.64
N VAL A 258 -55.52 26.31 1.69
CA VAL A 258 -55.89 26.33 0.26
C VAL A 258 -57.05 25.35 -0.04
N ASP A 259 -57.29 24.38 0.86
CA ASP A 259 -58.40 23.42 0.79
C ASP A 259 -59.77 24.00 1.22
N GLN A 260 -59.86 25.31 1.50
CA GLN A 260 -61.16 25.97 1.70
C GLN A 260 -62.06 25.92 0.45
N ILE A 261 -61.54 25.51 -0.72
CA ILE A 261 -62.30 25.34 -1.96
C ILE A 261 -62.86 23.90 -2.12
N GLY A 262 -62.59 22.98 -1.18
CA GLY A 262 -63.44 21.80 -1.01
C GLY A 262 -62.75 20.49 -0.68
N ASN A 263 -62.34 20.31 0.58
CA ASN A 263 -62.16 19.03 1.27
C ASN A 263 -61.50 17.90 0.45
N LYS A 264 -60.48 18.22 -0.36
CA LYS A 264 -59.78 17.20 -1.18
C LYS A 264 -58.35 16.94 -0.71
N ALA A 265 -57.84 17.68 0.26
CA ALA A 265 -56.44 17.58 0.68
C ALA A 265 -56.23 17.08 2.11
N ASP A 266 -57.28 16.63 2.81
CA ASP A 266 -57.12 16.17 4.18
C ASP A 266 -56.59 14.73 4.29
N ARG A 267 -55.39 14.65 4.88
CA ARG A 267 -54.82 13.54 5.68
C ARG A 267 -54.19 12.31 5.02
N TYR A 268 -54.17 12.19 3.69
CA TYR A 268 -53.30 11.21 2.99
C TYR A 268 -52.94 11.64 1.57
N ALA A 269 -52.65 12.93 1.36
CA ALA A 269 -51.97 13.39 0.14
C ALA A 269 -50.49 12.95 0.12
N ASN A 270 -50.23 11.67 0.39
CA ASN A 270 -49.27 10.95 -0.45
C ASN A 270 -49.73 11.26 -1.88
N CYS A 271 -48.85 11.67 -2.78
CA CYS A 271 -49.17 11.50 -4.19
C CYS A 271 -49.11 9.99 -4.44
N PRO A 272 -50.23 9.21 -4.52
CA PRO A 272 -50.14 7.99 -5.29
C PRO A 272 -49.96 8.48 -6.73
N HIS A 273 -48.71 8.58 -7.15
CA HIS A 273 -48.38 8.38 -8.56
C HIS A 273 -48.66 6.90 -8.86
N ASN A 274 -49.94 6.55 -8.85
CA ASN A 274 -50.49 5.31 -9.40
C ASN A 274 -51.67 5.72 -10.26
N SER A 275 -51.36 6.47 -11.32
CA SER A 275 -52.31 7.05 -12.27
C SER A 275 -52.80 6.01 -13.29
N ASP A 276 -53.13 4.80 -12.84
CA ASP A 276 -53.88 3.82 -13.63
C ASP A 276 -55.32 3.66 -13.13
N VAL A 277 -55.77 4.55 -12.23
CA VAL A 277 -57.19 4.67 -11.88
C VAL A 277 -57.72 6.00 -12.41
N ILE A 278 -58.33 5.93 -13.58
CA ILE A 278 -59.18 6.99 -14.11
C ILE A 278 -60.46 6.98 -13.27
N ASP A 279 -60.61 7.93 -12.34
CA ASP A 279 -61.90 8.21 -11.71
C ASP A 279 -62.85 8.82 -12.76
N ILE A 280 -63.63 7.97 -13.43
CA ILE A 280 -64.80 8.42 -14.19
C ILE A 280 -65.97 8.40 -13.21
N GLY A 281 -66.39 9.58 -12.77
CA GLY A 281 -67.55 9.77 -11.91
C GLY A 281 -68.75 8.96 -12.39
N GLY A 282 -69.36 8.21 -11.47
CA GLY A 282 -70.57 7.47 -11.76
C GLY A 282 -71.68 8.40 -12.24
N VAL A 283 -72.27 8.07 -13.40
CA VAL A 283 -73.46 8.76 -13.91
C VAL A 283 -74.62 8.44 -12.97
N VAL A 284 -75.04 9.43 -12.17
CA VAL A 284 -76.23 9.30 -11.31
C VAL A 284 -77.46 9.39 -12.21
N PRO A 285 -78.31 8.35 -12.29
CA PRO A 285 -79.39 8.27 -13.27
C PRO A 285 -80.64 9.09 -12.88
N GLY A 286 -80.46 10.27 -12.28
CA GLY A 286 -81.54 11.13 -11.77
C GLY A 286 -81.57 12.54 -12.35
N MET A 287 -80.67 12.90 -13.25
CA MET A 287 -80.67 14.20 -13.91
C MET A 287 -80.95 13.99 -15.39
N ASP A 288 -82.12 14.44 -15.86
CA ASP A 288 -82.57 14.45 -17.26
C ASP A 288 -81.74 15.42 -18.12
N GLY A 289 -80.42 15.23 -18.13
CA GLY A 289 -79.48 15.93 -18.99
C GLY A 289 -78.99 14.98 -20.07
N LEU A 290 -79.31 15.27 -21.33
CA LEU A 290 -78.72 14.60 -22.49
C LEU A 290 -77.18 14.65 -22.38
N MET A 291 -76.51 13.51 -22.23
CA MET A 291 -75.06 13.44 -22.35
C MET A 291 -74.67 13.62 -23.81
N GLN A 292 -74.31 14.84 -24.18
CA GLN A 292 -73.81 15.17 -25.51
C GLN A 292 -72.31 14.87 -25.56
N LEU A 293 -71.95 13.64 -25.92
CA LEU A 293 -70.57 13.28 -26.22
C LEU A 293 -70.28 13.75 -27.65
N GLY A 294 -69.58 14.89 -27.79
CA GLY A 294 -69.27 15.48 -29.10
C GLY A 294 -68.54 14.49 -29.99
N SER A 295 -69.01 14.26 -31.22
CA SER A 295 -68.45 13.29 -32.17
C SER A 295 -66.94 13.48 -32.42
N PRO A 296 -66.14 12.42 -32.71
CA PRO A 296 -66.51 11.02 -32.92
C PRO A 296 -66.00 10.08 -31.81
N TRP A 297 -66.90 9.57 -30.96
CA TRP A 297 -66.59 8.50 -30.01
C TRP A 297 -67.34 7.23 -30.40
N VAL A 298 -66.66 6.09 -30.38
CA VAL A 298 -67.31 4.77 -30.48
C VAL A 298 -67.41 4.21 -29.07
N MET A 299 -68.64 4.02 -28.59
CA MET A 299 -68.88 3.29 -27.35
C MET A 299 -68.80 1.79 -27.62
N VAL A 300 -67.97 1.07 -26.86
CA VAL A 300 -67.92 -0.40 -26.93
C VAL A 300 -68.28 -0.95 -25.55
N GLY A 301 -69.51 -1.40 -25.43
CA GLY A 301 -70.03 -2.09 -24.24
C GLY A 301 -70.76 -1.16 -23.27
N ILE A 302 -72.09 -1.29 -23.28
CA ILE A 302 -72.98 -0.82 -22.23
C ILE A 302 -73.27 -2.02 -21.33
N ALA A 303 -73.00 -1.91 -20.03
CA ALA A 303 -73.39 -2.92 -19.07
C ALA A 303 -74.36 -2.31 -18.05
N THR A 304 -75.49 -2.97 -17.84
CA THR A 304 -76.40 -2.64 -16.76
C THR A 304 -75.89 -3.31 -15.48
N SER A 305 -75.67 -2.55 -14.42
CA SER A 305 -75.42 -3.13 -13.10
C SER A 305 -76.72 -3.79 -12.59
N GLN A 306 -76.65 -5.02 -12.09
CA GLN A 306 -77.83 -5.74 -11.59
C GLN A 306 -78.43 -5.12 -10.30
N TYR A 307 -77.73 -4.18 -9.66
CA TYR A 307 -78.11 -3.70 -8.32
C TYR A 307 -78.49 -2.23 -8.24
N ASN A 308 -78.19 -1.44 -9.26
CA ASN A 308 -78.61 -0.05 -9.36
C ASN A 308 -78.83 0.22 -10.83
N SER A 309 -80.00 0.74 -11.21
CA SER A 309 -80.46 1.05 -12.58
C SER A 309 -79.61 2.10 -13.30
N ALA A 310 -78.28 1.98 -13.21
CA ALA A 310 -77.26 2.82 -13.79
C ALA A 310 -76.63 2.05 -14.96
N ILE A 311 -76.63 2.70 -16.12
CA ILE A 311 -75.88 2.26 -17.29
C ILE A 311 -74.42 2.63 -17.07
N GLN A 312 -73.52 1.64 -17.08
CA GLN A 312 -72.08 1.86 -17.03
C GLN A 312 -71.49 1.65 -18.42
N VAL A 313 -70.74 2.65 -18.91
CA VAL A 313 -69.95 2.54 -20.15
C VAL A 313 -68.61 1.91 -19.78
N ARG A 314 -68.31 0.71 -20.29
CA ARG A 314 -67.10 -0.04 -19.88
C ARG A 314 -65.83 0.42 -20.58
N ALA A 315 -65.94 0.92 -21.80
CA ALA A 315 -64.79 1.41 -22.54
C ALA A 315 -65.25 2.44 -23.58
N VAL A 316 -64.49 3.53 -23.67
CA VAL A 316 -64.61 4.52 -24.73
C VAL A 316 -63.28 4.50 -25.48
N TYR A 317 -63.32 4.17 -26.77
CA TYR A 317 -62.16 4.27 -27.64
C TYR A 317 -62.30 5.49 -28.55
N LEU A 318 -61.28 6.34 -28.56
CA LEU A 318 -61.09 7.35 -29.58
C LEU A 318 -60.71 6.65 -30.88
N ARG A 319 -61.56 6.73 -31.91
CA ARG A 319 -61.09 6.48 -33.28
C ARG A 319 -60.38 7.76 -33.73
N ASN A 320 -59.06 7.71 -33.74
CA ASN A 320 -58.26 8.68 -34.48
C ASN A 320 -58.56 8.45 -35.97
N ASN A 321 -59.15 9.44 -36.66
CA ASN A 321 -59.16 9.49 -38.12
C ASN A 321 -57.90 10.21 -38.57
#